data_AF-A0AAW9RSM1-F1
#
_entry.id   AF-A0AAW9RSM1-F1
#
_cell.length_a   1.000
_cell.length_b   1.000
_cell.length_c   1.000
_cell.angle_alpha   90.00
_cell.angle_beta   90.00
_cell.angle_gamma   90.00
#
_symmetry.space_group_name_H-M   'P 1'
#
loop_
_entity.id
_entity.type
_entity.pdbx_description
1 polymer ?
#
loop_
_entity_poly.entity_id
_entity_poly.type
_entity_poly.pdbx_seq_one_letter_code
_entity_poly.pdbx_strand_id
1 'polypeptide(L)'
;MFERLQKNRERHAKLMGEMMRRFGVLESGDMSMTGAVNLERAARTCLGCGSAGDCGRWMAQTDGPAGAEAFCPNARIFAELAA
;
A
#
# COMPACT_ATOMS: atom_id res chain seq x y z
N MET A 1 -16.23 12.30 -15.99
CA MET A 1 -16.13 10.93 -15.42
C MET A 1 -14.68 10.43 -15.38
N PHE A 2 -13.93 10.51 -16.48
CA PHE A 2 -12.52 10.09 -16.53
C PHE A 2 -11.60 10.80 -15.52
N GLU A 3 -11.75 12.12 -15.32
CA GLU A 3 -10.92 12.87 -14.35
C GLU A 3 -11.06 12.37 -12.90
N ARG A 4 -12.28 11.98 -12.49
CA ARG A 4 -12.52 11.45 -11.13
C ARG A 4 -11.83 10.10 -10.94
N LEU A 5 -11.82 9.25 -11.97
CA LEU A 5 -11.12 7.97 -11.96
C LEU A 5 -9.61 8.17 -11.88
N GLN A 6 -9.06 9.12 -12.64
CA GLN A 6 -7.64 9.46 -12.58
C GLN A 6 -7.24 9.96 -11.18
N LYS A 7 -7.97 10.94 -10.62
CA LYS A 7 -7.72 11.45 -9.26
C LYS A 7 -7.79 10.34 -8.20
N ASN A 8 -8.74 9.42 -8.33
CA ASN A 8 -8.84 8.28 -7.41
C ASN A 8 -7.64 7.33 -7.52
N ARG A 9 -7.14 7.06 -8.73
CA ARG A 9 -5.96 6.23 -8.94
C ARG A 9 -4.70 6.90 -8.39
N GLU A 10 -4.53 8.20 -8.63
CA GLU A 10 -3.42 8.97 -8.07
C GLU A 10 -3.44 8.96 -6.53
N ARG A 11 -4.62 9.13 -5.92
CA ARG A 11 -4.77 9.03 -4.47
C ARG A 11 -4.32 7.67 -3.94
N HIS A 12 -4.78 6.58 -4.57
CA HIS A 12 -4.39 5.24 -4.16
C HIS A 12 -2.89 4.99 -4.35
N ALA A 13 -2.31 5.44 -5.47
CA ALA A 13 -0.88 5.30 -5.71
C ALA A 13 -0.04 6.02 -4.63
N LYS A 14 -0.44 7.25 -4.25
CA LYS A 14 0.20 8.01 -3.17
C LYS A 14 0.10 7.29 -1.82
N LEU A 15 -1.10 6.81 -1.46
CA LEU A 15 -1.33 6.07 -0.22
C LEU A 15 -0.54 4.76 -0.19
N MET A 16 -0.48 4.04 -1.30
CA MET A 16 0.29 2.80 -1.40
C MET A 16 1.78 3.04 -1.22
N GLY A 17 2.33 4.07 -1.87
CA GLY A 17 3.74 4.43 -1.71
C GLY A 17 4.12 4.70 -0.26
N GLU A 18 3.25 5.42 0.45
CA GLU A 18 3.45 5.69 1.87
C GLU A 18 3.30 4.44 2.75
N MET A 19 2.32 3.57 2.47
CA MET A 19 2.19 2.27 3.15
C MET A 19 3.47 1.46 3.02
N MET A 20 4.01 1.33 1.80
CA MET A 20 5.23 0.56 1.55
C MET A 20 6.44 1.14 2.28
N ARG A 21 6.56 2.48 2.34
CA ARG A 21 7.59 3.15 3.14
C ARG A 21 7.52 2.77 4.61
N ARG A 22 6.34 2.86 5.22
CA ARG A 22 6.15 2.56 6.65
C ARG A 22 6.37 1.10 7.01
N PHE A 23 6.18 0.21 6.05
CA PHE A 23 6.50 -1.21 6.21
C PHE A 23 7.98 -1.52 5.94
N GLY A 24 8.77 -0.62 5.36
CA GLY A 24 10.17 -0.86 5.00
C GLY A 24 10.37 -1.53 3.64
N VAL A 25 9.32 -1.73 2.84
CA VAL A 25 9.38 -2.44 1.55
C VAL A 25 10.32 -1.75 0.54
N LEU A 26 10.50 -0.44 0.64
CA LEU A 26 11.37 0.31 -0.26
C LEU A 26 12.84 0.33 0.17
N GLU A 27 13.16 -0.22 1.35
CA GLU A 27 14.52 -0.24 1.91
C GLU A 27 15.28 -1.52 1.53
N SER A 28 14.55 -2.58 1.16
CA SER A 28 15.08 -3.81 0.58
C SER A 28 15.66 -3.53 -0.82
N GLY A 29 17.00 -3.48 -0.91
CA GLY A 29 17.74 -3.18 -2.15
C GLY A 29 17.62 -4.24 -3.24
N ASP A 30 17.28 -5.49 -2.88
CA ASP A 30 17.06 -6.60 -3.82
C ASP A 30 15.64 -7.16 -3.66
N MET A 31 14.84 -7.07 -4.73
CA MET A 31 13.52 -7.69 -4.80
C MET A 31 13.59 -9.01 -5.58
N SER A 32 13.20 -10.11 -4.95
CA SER A 32 13.08 -11.40 -5.65
C SER A 32 11.99 -11.36 -6.72
N MET A 33 12.07 -12.27 -7.70
CA MET A 33 11.01 -12.41 -8.72
C MET A 33 9.63 -12.66 -8.10
N THR A 34 9.57 -13.48 -7.05
CA THR A 34 8.33 -13.72 -6.29
C THR A 34 7.86 -12.45 -5.58
N GLY A 35 8.79 -11.66 -5.04
CA GLY A 35 8.50 -10.35 -4.46
C GLY A 35 7.88 -9.38 -5.46
N ALA A 36 8.43 -9.31 -6.68
CA ALA A 36 7.89 -8.46 -7.76
C ALA A 36 6.45 -8.85 -8.15
N VAL A 37 6.17 -10.16 -8.27
CA VAL A 37 4.82 -10.67 -8.55
C VAL A 37 3.84 -10.33 -7.42
N ASN A 38 4.27 -10.48 -6.17
CA ASN A 38 3.46 -10.12 -5.00
C ASN A 38 3.19 -8.61 -4.94
N LEU A 39 4.17 -7.79 -5.30
CA LEU A 39 4.02 -6.33 -5.35
C LEU A 39 3.02 -5.92 -6.45
N GLU A 40 3.07 -6.52 -7.64
CA GLU A 40 2.10 -6.27 -8.71
C GLU A 40 0.67 -6.60 -8.24
N ARG A 41 0.50 -7.77 -7.60
CA ARG A 41 -0.79 -8.18 -7.03
C ARG A 41 -1.28 -7.21 -5.95
N ALA A 42 -0.38 -6.76 -5.07
CA ALA A 42 -0.69 -5.77 -4.06
C ALA A 42 -1.12 -4.43 -4.69
N ALA A 43 -0.45 -4.00 -5.76
CA ALA A 43 -0.78 -2.76 -6.46
C ALA A 43 -2.20 -2.78 -7.05
N ARG A 44 -2.56 -3.88 -7.73
CA ARG A 44 -3.91 -4.08 -8.28
C ARG A 44 -4.97 -4.09 -7.18
N THR A 45 -4.67 -4.75 -6.06
CA THR A 45 -5.55 -4.79 -4.88
C THR A 45 -5.72 -3.41 -4.27
N CYS A 46 -4.64 -2.65 -4.10
CA CYS A 46 -4.67 -1.32 -3.51
C CYS A 46 -5.47 -0.34 -4.37
N LEU A 47 -5.23 -0.31 -5.67
CA LEU A 47 -5.90 0.60 -6.61
C LEU A 47 -7.43 0.41 -6.66
N GLY A 48 -7.92 -0.78 -6.30
CA GLY A 48 -9.35 -1.12 -6.26
C GLY A 48 -9.94 -1.22 -4.85
N CYS A 49 -9.19 -0.94 -3.78
CA CYS A 49 -9.67 -1.16 -2.43
C CYS A 49 -10.74 -0.13 -2.00
N GLY A 50 -11.64 -0.55 -1.11
CA GLY A 50 -12.65 0.34 -0.51
C GLY A 50 -12.15 1.16 0.68
N SER A 51 -10.97 0.84 1.22
CA SER A 51 -10.48 1.35 2.52
C SER A 51 -9.63 2.62 2.42
N ALA A 52 -9.65 3.36 1.29
CA ALA A 52 -8.82 4.55 1.10
C ALA A 52 -9.09 5.69 2.10
N GLY A 53 -10.29 5.71 2.68
CA GLY A 53 -10.66 6.63 3.77
C GLY A 53 -9.93 6.29 5.06
N ASP A 54 -10.03 5.05 5.51
CA ASP A 54 -9.31 4.54 6.70
C ASP A 54 -7.80 4.65 6.53
N CYS A 55 -7.29 4.29 5.34
CA CYS A 55 -5.88 4.43 5.00
C CYS A 55 -5.41 5.88 5.18
N GLY A 56 -6.11 6.86 4.59
CA GLY A 56 -5.75 8.27 4.75
C GLY A 56 -5.81 8.76 6.21
N ARG A 57 -6.78 8.30 7.00
CA ARG A 57 -6.86 8.64 8.43
C ARG A 57 -5.72 8.03 9.23
N TRP A 58 -5.41 6.77 8.98
CA TRP A 58 -4.31 6.06 9.63
C TRP A 58 -2.97 6.72 9.29
N MET A 59 -2.78 7.14 8.03
CA MET A 59 -1.59 7.89 7.61
C MET A 59 -1.34 9.14 8.44
N ALA A 60 -2.40 9.88 8.78
CA ALA A 60 -2.28 11.12 9.55
C ALA A 60 -1.96 10.91 11.04
N GLN A 61 -2.07 9.68 11.56
CA GLN A 61 -2.03 9.39 13.00
C GLN A 61 -0.87 8.48 13.43
N THR A 62 -0.15 7.90 12.47
CA THR A 62 0.87 6.88 12.72
C THR A 62 2.08 7.14 11.83
N ASP A 63 3.25 6.63 12.22
CA ASP A 63 4.48 6.68 11.40
C ASP A 63 5.04 5.29 11.07
N GLY A 64 4.45 4.23 11.62
CA GLY A 64 4.87 2.83 11.43
C GLY A 64 3.73 1.93 10.98
N PRO A 65 3.95 0.60 10.86
CA PRO A 65 2.98 -0.33 10.27
C PRO A 65 1.86 -0.77 11.21
N ALA A 66 1.95 -0.44 12.51
CA ALA A 66 1.02 -0.91 13.52
C ALA A 66 -0.45 -0.52 13.25
N GLY A 67 -1.35 -1.49 13.34
CA GLY A 67 -2.80 -1.30 13.18
C GLY A 67 -3.27 -1.26 11.72
N ALA A 68 -2.36 -1.36 10.74
CA ALA A 68 -2.71 -1.44 9.33
C ALA A 68 -3.51 -2.72 8.99
N GLU A 69 -3.28 -3.82 9.70
CA GLU A 69 -3.96 -5.10 9.51
C GLU A 69 -5.47 -5.03 9.73
N ALA A 70 -5.95 -4.02 10.47
CA ALA A 70 -7.36 -3.82 10.74
C ALA A 70 -8.16 -3.34 9.51
N PHE A 71 -7.51 -2.74 8.51
CA PHE A 71 -8.21 -2.16 7.35
C PHE A 71 -7.53 -2.41 5.99
N CYS A 72 -6.22 -2.65 5.97
CA CYS A 72 -5.45 -2.73 4.74
C CYS A 72 -5.36 -4.18 4.24
N PRO A 73 -5.90 -4.50 3.05
CA PRO A 73 -5.85 -5.86 2.50
C PRO A 73 -4.43 -6.32 2.15
N ASN A 74 -3.48 -5.38 2.01
CA ASN A 74 -2.09 -5.65 1.66
C ASN A 74 -1.14 -5.67 2.87
N ALA A 75 -1.62 -5.42 4.10
CA ALA A 75 -0.74 -5.31 5.28
C ALA A 75 0.20 -6.52 5.42
N ARG A 76 -0.34 -7.74 5.29
CA ARG A 76 0.45 -8.98 5.33
C ARG A 76 1.49 -9.04 4.21
N ILE A 77 1.12 -8.69 2.98
CA ILE A 77 2.04 -8.73 1.83
C ILE A 77 3.18 -7.72 2.02
N PHE A 78 2.89 -6.52 2.52
CA PHE A 78 3.94 -5.54 2.79
C PHE A 78 4.88 -5.96 3.91
N ALA A 79 4.37 -6.62 4.96
CA ALA A 79 5.23 -7.20 5.99
C ALA A 79 6.14 -8.30 5.45
N GLU A 80 5.62 -9.16 4.56
CA GLU A 80 6.39 -10.22 3.91
C GLU A 80 7.45 -9.68 2.93
N LEU A 81 7.16 -8.58 2.25
CA LEU A 81 8.09 -7.95 1.30
C LEU A 81 9.20 -7.15 1.97
N ALA A 82 9.03 -6.75 3.23
CA ALA A 82 10.01 -5.99 3.99
C ALA A 82 10.94 -6.87 4.85
N ALA A 83 10.68 -8.18 4.90
CA ALA A 83 11.48 -9.17 5.63
C ALA A 83 12.67 -9.65 4.78
#